data_AF-A0A158G015-F1
#
_entry.id   AF-A0A158G015-F1
#
_cell.length_a   1.000
_cell.length_b   1.000
_cell.length_c   1.000
_cell.angle_alpha   90.00
_cell.angle_beta   90.00
_cell.angle_gamma   90.00
#
_symmetry.space_group_name_H-M   'P 1'
#
loop_
_entity.id
_entity.type
_entity.pdbx_description
1 polymer ?
#
loop_
_entity_poly.entity_id
_entity_poly.type
_entity_poly.pdbx_seq_one_letter_code
_entity_poly.pdbx_strand_id
1 'polypeptide(L)'
;MADTSAKQKQDTDARSSRMRRVALWAVLLLLCPALVGYAVSWAMTEHAKPQVRIVLGDGVHGPKDMAWVPGGDFLMGSDSKLAQANERPAHRVRIHGFWMDEHHVTNAQFRAFVAATGYVTTAEKKPDWETLEVQLPPGTPRPPERALVAGAMVFVGTKEQVPLQDFSRWWRFVPGADWRHPTGPASNIDGKDDHPVVQVSYEDAEAYAKWAGKRLPTEAEWEFAARGGLDQATYAWGNQFTPDGRQMANVWQGQQPQPFPVVNAKAGGAAGTSPVGSFPANGYGLADMTGNAWQWTADWYRADQFRREASAGGVVDEPKGPSESWDPADPGVPVAAPKRVTRGGSFLCNEAYCLSYRPSARRGTDPFNSMSHLGFRLVMDKDSWDRTHGQTSIDTAAR
;
A
#
# COMPACT_ATOMS: atom_id res chain seq x y z
N MET A 1 89.83 17.59 8.56
CA MET A 1 89.05 16.91 7.50
C MET A 1 87.65 16.45 7.94
N ALA A 2 87.14 16.81 9.12
CA ALA A 2 85.82 16.34 9.60
C ALA A 2 84.66 17.34 9.35
N ASP A 3 84.94 18.60 9.04
CA ASP A 3 83.92 19.67 9.09
C ASP A 3 83.18 19.91 7.75
N THR A 4 83.80 19.56 6.63
CA THR A 4 83.20 19.72 5.29
C THR A 4 82.19 18.63 4.94
N SER A 5 82.33 17.44 5.55
CA SER A 5 81.47 16.26 5.31
C SER A 5 80.10 16.38 5.99
N ALA A 6 80.05 17.01 7.18
CA ALA A 6 78.80 17.21 7.92
C ALA A 6 77.87 18.21 7.22
N LYS A 7 78.42 19.30 6.66
CA LYS A 7 77.65 20.35 5.97
C LYS A 7 77.04 19.86 4.65
N GLN A 8 77.76 19.02 3.92
CA GLN A 8 77.30 18.43 2.65
C GLN A 8 76.21 17.36 2.84
N LYS A 9 76.24 16.64 3.97
CA LYS A 9 75.18 15.69 4.38
C LYS A 9 73.90 16.41 4.84
N GLN A 10 74.04 17.53 5.54
CA GLN A 10 72.92 18.34 6.01
C GLN A 10 72.15 19.01 4.85
N ASP A 11 72.86 19.51 3.83
CA ASP A 11 72.23 20.11 2.64
C ASP A 11 71.54 19.07 1.74
N THR A 12 72.06 17.85 1.64
CA THR A 12 71.43 16.77 0.87
C THR A 12 70.16 16.24 1.55
N ASP A 13 70.14 16.11 2.87
CA ASP A 13 68.94 15.75 3.64
C ASP A 13 67.87 16.85 3.60
N ALA A 14 68.25 18.12 3.66
CA ALA A 14 67.32 19.24 3.50
C ALA A 14 66.66 19.25 2.11
N ARG A 15 67.43 19.00 1.05
CA ARG A 15 66.94 18.95 -0.34
C ARG A 15 66.03 17.75 -0.59
N SER A 16 66.36 16.59 -0.02
CA SER A 16 65.51 15.38 -0.11
C SER A 16 64.18 15.57 0.63
N SER A 17 64.19 16.22 1.80
CA SER A 17 62.98 16.53 2.55
C SER A 17 62.06 17.51 1.82
N ARG A 18 62.65 18.50 1.11
CA ARG A 18 61.92 19.49 0.32
C ARG A 18 61.29 18.85 -0.92
N MET A 19 62.02 17.97 -1.62
CA MET A 19 61.47 17.21 -2.75
C MET A 19 60.34 16.27 -2.33
N ARG A 20 60.46 15.58 -1.18
CA ARG A 20 59.38 14.74 -0.64
C ARG A 20 58.14 15.55 -0.30
N ARG A 21 58.28 16.74 0.29
CA ARG A 21 57.15 17.65 0.57
C ARG A 21 56.50 18.15 -0.72
N VAL A 22 57.29 18.57 -1.72
CA VAL A 22 56.76 19.02 -3.01
C VAL A 22 56.03 17.91 -3.74
N ALA A 23 56.56 16.68 -3.74
CA ALA A 23 55.89 15.51 -4.30
C ALA A 23 54.59 15.18 -3.55
N LEU A 24 54.57 15.27 -2.21
CA LEU A 24 53.36 15.07 -1.42
C LEU A 24 52.28 16.12 -1.75
N TRP A 25 52.68 17.38 -1.87
CA TRP A 25 51.78 18.48 -2.25
C TRP A 25 51.26 18.32 -3.68
N ALA A 26 52.09 17.88 -4.62
CA ALA A 26 51.67 17.60 -5.99
C ALA A 26 50.68 16.43 -6.07
N VAL A 27 50.89 15.37 -5.28
CA VAL A 27 49.94 14.24 -5.18
C VAL A 27 48.61 14.68 -4.54
N LEU A 28 48.66 15.49 -3.48
CA LEU A 28 47.45 16.07 -2.86
C LEU A 28 46.69 17.00 -3.81
N LEU A 29 47.41 17.84 -4.58
CA LEU A 29 46.83 18.73 -5.58
C LEU A 29 46.18 18.00 -6.76
N LEU A 30 46.60 16.76 -7.05
CA LEU A 30 46.00 15.91 -8.08
C LEU A 30 44.85 15.04 -7.56
N LEU A 31 44.94 14.55 -6.31
CA LEU A 31 43.91 13.71 -5.70
C LEU A 31 42.65 14.50 -5.30
N CYS A 32 42.80 15.75 -4.84
CA CYS A 32 41.65 16.57 -4.45
C CYS A 32 40.66 16.84 -5.60
N PRO A 33 41.09 17.30 -6.79
CA PRO A 33 40.19 17.51 -7.92
C PRO A 33 39.56 16.20 -8.42
N ALA A 34 40.29 15.07 -8.36
CA ALA A 34 39.77 13.77 -8.75
C ALA A 34 38.69 13.27 -7.77
N LEU A 35 38.89 13.45 -6.46
CA LEU A 35 37.89 13.13 -5.44
C LEU A 35 36.67 14.04 -5.50
N VAL A 36 36.87 15.33 -5.75
CA VAL A 36 35.77 16.28 -5.97
C VAL A 36 35.03 15.94 -7.25
N GLY A 37 35.73 15.64 -8.35
CA GLY A 37 35.13 15.21 -9.60
C GLY A 37 34.34 13.91 -9.46
N TYR A 38 34.87 12.94 -8.70
CA TYR A 38 34.16 11.71 -8.36
C TYR A 38 32.92 11.98 -7.49
N ALA A 39 33.04 12.80 -6.45
CA ALA A 39 31.91 13.15 -5.57
C ALA A 39 30.82 13.94 -6.31
N VAL A 40 31.20 14.87 -7.20
CA VAL A 40 30.26 15.62 -8.04
C VAL A 40 29.62 14.70 -9.08
N SER A 41 30.40 13.84 -9.74
CA SER A 41 29.86 12.86 -10.68
C SER A 41 28.91 11.89 -10.00
N TRP A 42 29.25 11.40 -8.80
CA TRP A 42 28.43 10.52 -7.99
C TRP A 42 27.15 11.21 -7.50
N ALA A 43 27.23 12.47 -7.05
CA ALA A 43 26.06 13.27 -6.69
C ALA A 43 25.16 13.55 -7.91
N MET A 44 25.75 13.85 -9.07
CA MET A 44 25.01 14.06 -10.32
C MET A 44 24.35 12.78 -10.82
N THR A 45 24.99 11.61 -10.69
CA THR A 45 24.38 10.33 -11.07
C THR A 45 23.36 9.82 -10.05
N GLU A 46 23.54 10.08 -8.75
CA GLU A 46 22.50 9.80 -7.73
C GLU A 46 21.24 10.66 -7.95
N HIS A 47 21.40 11.90 -8.42
CA HIS A 47 20.27 12.80 -8.69
C HIS A 47 19.60 12.55 -10.05
N ALA A 48 20.26 11.83 -10.95
CA ALA A 48 19.71 11.44 -12.25
C ALA A 48 18.99 10.09 -12.20
N LYS A 49 18.25 9.79 -11.12
CA LYS A 49 17.22 8.75 -11.21
C LYS A 49 16.23 9.21 -12.29
N PRO A 50 15.95 8.41 -13.33
CA PRO A 50 15.01 8.80 -14.36
C PRO A 50 13.70 9.20 -13.68
N GLN A 51 13.29 10.46 -13.89
CA GLN A 51 12.01 10.96 -13.41
C GLN A 51 10.95 10.04 -14.00
N VAL A 52 10.23 9.31 -13.14
CA VAL A 52 9.18 8.42 -13.63
C VAL A 52 8.13 9.29 -14.31
N ARG A 53 7.98 9.12 -15.61
CA ARG A 53 6.96 9.82 -16.37
C ARG A 53 5.60 9.25 -15.98
N ILE A 54 4.76 10.08 -15.38
CA ILE A 54 3.35 9.74 -15.14
C ILE A 54 2.67 9.62 -16.50
N VAL A 55 2.02 8.48 -16.73
CA VAL A 55 1.26 8.18 -17.96
C VAL A 55 -0.15 7.78 -17.53
N LEU A 56 -1.12 8.66 -17.79
CA LEU A 56 -2.54 8.45 -17.52
C LEU A 56 -3.25 8.00 -18.79
N GLY A 57 -4.20 7.09 -18.66
CA GLY A 57 -5.01 6.60 -19.76
C GLY A 57 -6.13 7.60 -20.10
N ASP A 58 -6.26 7.90 -21.38
CA ASP A 58 -7.22 8.84 -21.95
C ASP A 58 -8.43 8.16 -22.61
N GLY A 59 -8.48 6.82 -22.58
CA GLY A 59 -9.45 6.00 -23.30
C GLY A 59 -9.06 5.68 -24.75
N VAL A 60 -7.93 6.20 -25.25
CA VAL A 60 -7.41 5.97 -26.60
C VAL A 60 -6.07 5.23 -26.55
N HIS A 61 -5.11 5.77 -25.81
CA HIS A 61 -3.76 5.22 -25.66
C HIS A 61 -3.62 4.36 -24.40
N GLY A 62 -4.63 4.37 -23.53
CA GLY A 62 -4.73 3.56 -22.32
C GLY A 62 -6.15 3.57 -21.76
N PRO A 63 -6.51 2.63 -20.87
CA PRO A 63 -7.81 2.63 -20.23
C PRO A 63 -8.03 3.92 -19.46
N LYS A 64 -9.18 4.57 -19.71
CA LYS A 64 -9.52 5.81 -19.02
C LYS A 64 -9.54 5.62 -17.50
N ASP A 65 -9.11 6.64 -16.77
CA ASP A 65 -9.08 6.71 -15.30
C ASP A 65 -8.13 5.66 -14.67
N MET A 66 -7.11 5.25 -15.43
CA MET A 66 -6.02 4.37 -14.98
C MET A 66 -4.65 4.97 -15.29
N ALA A 67 -3.67 4.73 -14.44
CA ALA A 67 -2.27 5.09 -14.67
C ALA A 67 -1.43 3.86 -15.06
N TRP A 68 -0.47 4.07 -15.94
CA TRP A 68 0.51 3.04 -16.32
C TRP A 68 1.60 2.94 -15.27
N VAL A 69 1.80 1.71 -14.78
CA VAL A 69 2.87 1.34 -13.86
C VAL A 69 3.93 0.60 -14.68
N PRO A 70 5.17 1.11 -14.83
CA PRO A 70 6.12 0.63 -15.85
C PRO A 70 6.73 -0.75 -15.59
N GLY A 71 6.48 -1.37 -14.44
CA GLY A 71 7.16 -2.59 -14.01
C GLY A 71 8.64 -2.35 -13.64
N GLY A 72 9.25 -3.35 -13.02
CA GLY A 72 10.65 -3.32 -12.59
C GLY A 72 10.92 -4.27 -11.43
N ASP A 73 12.19 -4.34 -11.05
CA ASP A 73 12.61 -4.99 -9.81
C ASP A 73 12.43 -4.02 -8.63
N PHE A 74 11.92 -4.51 -7.51
CA PHE A 74 11.86 -3.76 -6.25
C PHE A 74 12.08 -4.64 -5.03
N LEU A 75 12.33 -4.00 -3.89
CA LEU A 75 12.29 -4.67 -2.59
C LEU A 75 10.85 -4.62 -2.04
N MET A 76 10.19 -5.77 -2.06
CA MET A 76 8.88 -5.98 -1.43
C MET A 76 9.03 -6.27 0.06
N GLY A 77 8.12 -5.74 0.87
CA GLY A 77 8.23 -5.76 2.33
C GLY A 77 9.20 -4.72 2.87
N SER A 78 9.56 -4.84 4.15
CA SER A 78 10.52 -3.93 4.78
C SER A 78 11.21 -4.56 5.99
N ASP A 79 12.49 -4.22 6.17
CA ASP A 79 13.26 -4.57 7.38
C ASP A 79 13.40 -3.42 8.39
N SER A 80 12.76 -2.27 8.11
CA SER A 80 12.70 -1.13 9.04
C SER A 80 12.09 -1.51 10.38
N LYS A 81 12.51 -0.86 11.47
CA LYS A 81 11.97 -1.09 12.83
C LYS A 81 10.45 -0.93 12.93
N LEU A 82 9.82 -0.19 12.02
CA LEU A 82 8.36 -0.02 11.97
C LEU A 82 7.64 -1.23 11.35
N ALA A 83 8.35 -2.10 10.64
CA ALA A 83 7.81 -3.24 9.93
C ALA A 83 7.37 -4.35 10.90
N GLN A 84 6.14 -4.82 10.74
CA GLN A 84 5.61 -5.97 11.46
C GLN A 84 6.29 -7.27 11.01
N ALA A 85 6.14 -8.34 11.80
CA ALA A 85 6.77 -9.62 11.52
C ALA A 85 6.34 -10.24 10.17
N ASN A 86 5.12 -9.96 9.72
CA ASN A 86 4.56 -10.42 8.45
C ASN A 86 4.97 -9.55 7.24
N GLU A 87 5.62 -8.40 7.47
CA GLU A 87 6.19 -7.52 6.44
C GLU A 87 7.67 -7.83 6.13
N ARG A 88 8.24 -8.80 6.86
CA ARG A 88 9.66 -9.15 6.85
C ARG A 88 9.90 -10.56 6.28
N PRO A 89 11.10 -10.81 5.71
CA PRO A 89 12.12 -9.83 5.36
C PRO A 89 11.76 -9.05 4.10
N ALA A 90 12.45 -7.92 3.87
CA ALA A 90 12.43 -7.32 2.54
C ALA A 90 13.11 -8.27 1.54
N HIS A 91 12.53 -8.44 0.35
CA HIS A 91 13.04 -9.38 -0.65
C HIS A 91 12.79 -8.89 -2.08
N ARG A 92 13.56 -9.38 -3.04
CA ARG A 92 13.49 -8.91 -4.44
C ARG A 92 12.32 -9.54 -5.17
N VAL A 93 11.49 -8.68 -5.75
CA VAL A 93 10.37 -9.06 -6.60
C VAL A 93 10.47 -8.31 -7.92
N ARG A 94 10.10 -8.95 -9.02
CA ARG A 94 9.92 -8.33 -10.33
C ARG A 94 8.43 -8.25 -10.65
N ILE A 95 8.03 -7.07 -11.11
CA ILE A 95 6.68 -6.78 -11.61
C ILE A 95 6.79 -6.31 -13.06
N HIS A 96 5.89 -6.76 -13.92
CA HIS A 96 5.76 -6.34 -15.30
C HIS A 96 4.90 -5.08 -15.40
N GLY A 97 4.91 -4.43 -16.56
CA GLY A 97 4.10 -3.23 -16.74
C GLY A 97 2.60 -3.53 -16.80
N PHE A 98 1.78 -2.74 -16.10
CA PHE A 98 0.32 -2.88 -16.07
C PHE A 98 -0.38 -1.53 -15.85
N TRP A 99 -1.69 -1.48 -16.09
CA TRP A 99 -2.54 -0.34 -15.76
C TRP A 99 -3.16 -0.53 -14.39
N MET A 100 -3.20 0.51 -13.56
CA MET A 100 -3.91 0.53 -12.28
C MET A 100 -4.88 1.71 -12.22
N ASP A 101 -6.06 1.51 -11.65
CA ASP A 101 -7.00 2.61 -11.38
C ASP A 101 -6.30 3.72 -10.58
N GLU A 102 -6.48 4.98 -11.02
CA GLU A 102 -5.84 6.15 -10.40
C GLU A 102 -6.21 6.29 -8.92
N HIS A 103 -7.40 5.83 -8.55
CA HIS A 103 -7.94 5.88 -7.20
C HIS A 103 -8.85 4.66 -6.93
N HIS A 104 -9.52 4.65 -5.77
CA HIS A 104 -10.51 3.62 -5.44
C HIS A 104 -11.68 3.57 -6.44
N VAL A 105 -12.34 2.42 -6.55
CA VAL A 105 -13.68 2.36 -7.14
C VAL A 105 -14.64 3.22 -6.31
N THR A 106 -15.39 4.10 -6.97
CA THR A 106 -16.30 5.04 -6.29
C THR A 106 -17.70 4.48 -6.11
N ASN A 107 -18.48 5.11 -5.24
CA ASN A 107 -19.92 4.80 -5.08
C ASN A 107 -20.69 4.94 -6.39
N ALA A 108 -20.40 5.97 -7.21
CA ALA A 108 -21.07 6.15 -8.50
C ALA A 108 -20.74 5.02 -9.49
N GLN A 109 -19.47 4.60 -9.55
CA GLN A 109 -19.03 3.49 -10.39
C GLN A 109 -19.67 2.17 -9.94
N PHE A 110 -19.66 1.87 -8.64
CA PHE A 110 -20.28 0.66 -8.09
C PHE A 110 -21.80 0.66 -8.28
N ARG A 111 -22.46 1.81 -8.14
CA ARG A 111 -23.88 1.96 -8.45
C ARG A 111 -24.20 1.64 -9.90
N ALA A 112 -23.34 2.03 -10.85
CA ALA A 112 -23.52 1.69 -12.26
C ALA A 112 -23.44 0.17 -12.49
N PHE A 113 -22.48 -0.51 -11.83
CA PHE A 113 -22.41 -1.98 -11.83
C PHE A 113 -23.69 -2.63 -11.31
N VAL A 114 -24.16 -2.19 -10.14
CA VAL A 114 -25.37 -2.76 -9.53
C VAL A 114 -26.60 -2.50 -10.39
N ALA A 115 -26.74 -1.29 -10.96
CA ALA A 115 -27.84 -0.95 -11.86
C ALA A 115 -27.83 -1.78 -13.14
N ALA A 116 -26.66 -2.08 -13.70
CA ALA A 116 -26.52 -2.86 -14.93
C ALA A 116 -26.76 -4.37 -14.74
N THR A 117 -26.51 -4.89 -13.54
CA THR A 117 -26.45 -6.35 -13.30
C THR A 117 -27.53 -6.86 -12.33
N GLY A 118 -28.15 -5.97 -11.55
CA GLY A 118 -29.00 -6.36 -10.42
C GLY A 118 -28.22 -7.02 -9.29
N TYR A 119 -26.90 -6.81 -9.20
CA TYR A 119 -26.05 -7.43 -8.20
C TYR A 119 -26.47 -7.05 -6.77
N VAL A 120 -26.51 -8.05 -5.90
CA VAL A 120 -26.77 -7.91 -4.46
C VAL A 120 -25.48 -8.29 -3.74
N THR A 121 -24.96 -7.40 -2.90
CA THR A 121 -23.67 -7.63 -2.23
C THR A 121 -23.75 -8.69 -1.14
N THR A 122 -22.61 -9.17 -0.65
CA THR A 122 -22.55 -10.06 0.51
C THR A 122 -23.20 -9.42 1.75
N ALA A 123 -23.01 -8.12 1.97
CA ALA A 123 -23.60 -7.38 3.09
C ALA A 123 -25.14 -7.33 3.05
N GLU A 124 -25.72 -7.35 1.85
CA GLU A 124 -27.17 -7.32 1.62
C GLU A 124 -27.83 -8.71 1.73
N LYS A 125 -27.03 -9.77 1.81
CA LYS A 125 -27.51 -11.16 1.90
C LYS A 125 -27.52 -11.63 3.36
N LYS A 126 -28.44 -12.54 3.64
CA LYS A 126 -28.38 -13.34 4.86
C LYS A 126 -27.10 -14.18 4.86
N PRO A 127 -26.27 -14.12 5.91
CA PRO A 127 -25.06 -14.91 5.97
C PRO A 127 -25.39 -16.39 6.10
N ASP A 128 -24.57 -17.19 5.45
CA ASP A 128 -24.59 -18.64 5.47
C ASP A 128 -23.73 -19.16 6.65
N TRP A 129 -24.21 -20.19 7.35
CA TRP A 129 -23.52 -20.66 8.57
C TRP A 129 -22.16 -21.27 8.23
N GLU A 130 -22.09 -22.02 7.14
CA GLU A 130 -20.91 -22.72 6.67
C GLU A 130 -19.81 -21.72 6.25
N THR A 131 -20.21 -20.53 5.79
CA THR A 131 -19.27 -19.41 5.53
C THR A 131 -18.77 -18.73 6.82
N LEU A 132 -19.59 -18.68 7.87
CA LEU A 132 -19.20 -18.08 9.16
C LEU A 132 -18.38 -19.04 10.02
N GLU A 133 -18.72 -20.32 10.05
CA GLU A 133 -18.14 -21.30 10.98
C GLU A 133 -16.65 -21.49 10.76
N VAL A 134 -16.17 -21.33 9.51
CA VAL A 134 -14.74 -21.44 9.18
C VAL A 134 -13.88 -20.32 9.79
N GLN A 135 -14.51 -19.21 10.21
CA GLN A 135 -13.85 -18.10 10.90
C GLN A 135 -13.93 -18.23 12.43
N LEU A 136 -14.65 -19.22 12.97
CA LEU A 136 -14.92 -19.36 14.39
C LEU A 136 -14.12 -20.52 15.02
N PRO A 137 -13.88 -20.50 16.35
CA PRO A 137 -13.23 -21.61 17.03
C PRO A 137 -13.98 -22.94 16.78
N PRO A 138 -13.26 -24.06 16.59
CA PRO A 138 -13.89 -25.37 16.42
C PRO A 138 -14.87 -25.68 17.56
N GLY A 139 -16.07 -26.17 17.21
CA GLY A 139 -17.12 -26.47 18.17
C GLY A 139 -18.00 -25.28 18.58
N THR A 140 -17.83 -24.11 17.97
CA THR A 140 -18.75 -22.98 18.17
C THR A 140 -20.18 -23.38 17.76
N PRO A 141 -21.18 -23.27 18.67
CA PRO A 141 -22.55 -23.64 18.34
C PRO A 141 -23.15 -22.74 17.26
N ARG A 142 -23.89 -23.33 16.32
CA ARG A 142 -24.66 -22.58 15.33
C ARG A 142 -25.65 -21.63 16.04
N PRO A 143 -25.64 -20.32 15.72
CA PRO A 143 -26.57 -19.38 16.30
C PRO A 143 -28.00 -19.67 15.81
N PRO A 144 -29.03 -19.22 16.54
CA PRO A 144 -30.40 -19.36 16.09
C PRO A 144 -30.61 -18.59 14.77
N GLU A 145 -31.48 -19.10 13.90
CA GLU A 145 -31.68 -18.58 12.55
C GLU A 145 -32.00 -17.07 12.50
N ARG A 146 -32.69 -16.56 13.53
CA ARG A 146 -33.03 -15.14 13.69
C ARG A 146 -31.82 -14.21 13.91
N ALA A 147 -30.66 -14.76 14.25
CA ALA A 147 -29.42 -14.02 14.43
C ALA A 147 -28.60 -13.90 13.14
N LEU A 148 -28.88 -14.73 12.14
CA LEU A 148 -28.27 -14.66 10.81
C LEU A 148 -29.08 -13.67 9.96
N VAL A 149 -28.66 -12.40 9.99
CA VAL A 149 -29.30 -11.30 9.26
C VAL A 149 -28.28 -10.56 8.41
N ALA A 150 -28.73 -9.98 7.30
CA ALA A 150 -27.91 -9.13 6.45
C ALA A 150 -27.37 -7.93 7.23
N GLY A 151 -26.14 -7.53 6.92
CA GLY A 151 -25.43 -6.47 7.60
C GLY A 151 -23.93 -6.59 7.44
N ALA A 152 -23.21 -5.67 8.07
CA ALA A 152 -21.77 -5.55 7.91
C ALA A 152 -21.10 -5.03 9.18
N MET A 153 -19.77 -5.09 9.20
CA MET A 153 -18.96 -4.61 10.31
C MET A 153 -18.78 -3.08 10.21
N VAL A 154 -19.18 -2.35 11.26
CA VAL A 154 -19.18 -0.87 11.32
C VAL A 154 -18.33 -0.38 12.47
N PHE A 155 -17.48 0.61 12.19
CA PHE A 155 -16.77 1.32 13.23
C PHE A 155 -17.73 2.27 13.92
N VAL A 156 -17.98 2.02 15.21
CA VAL A 156 -18.86 2.86 16.05
C VAL A 156 -18.07 3.73 17.02
N GLY A 157 -16.76 3.50 17.14
CA GLY A 157 -15.87 4.18 18.06
C GLY A 157 -16.22 3.97 19.54
N THR A 158 -15.63 4.76 20.41
CA THR A 158 -15.88 4.75 21.86
C THR A 158 -16.14 6.15 22.41
N LYS A 159 -16.77 6.24 23.58
CA LYS A 159 -16.99 7.52 24.27
C LYS A 159 -15.74 8.04 25.00
N GLU A 160 -14.82 7.15 25.31
CA GLU A 160 -13.59 7.40 26.08
C GLU A 160 -12.48 6.47 25.59
N GLN A 161 -11.23 6.75 25.98
CA GLN A 161 -10.11 5.89 25.61
C GLN A 161 -10.26 4.50 26.22
N VAL A 162 -9.84 3.49 25.46
CA VAL A 162 -9.95 2.10 25.86
C VAL A 162 -8.65 1.36 25.52
N PRO A 163 -8.32 0.24 26.20
CA PRO A 163 -7.25 -0.65 25.77
C PRO A 163 -7.46 -1.09 24.32
N LEU A 164 -6.40 -0.99 23.52
CA LEU A 164 -6.46 -1.20 22.08
C LEU A 164 -6.37 -2.66 21.63
N GLN A 165 -6.29 -3.60 22.57
CA GLN A 165 -6.17 -5.04 22.27
C GLN A 165 -7.53 -5.71 22.03
N ASP A 166 -8.64 -5.03 22.32
CA ASP A 166 -9.98 -5.56 22.17
C ASP A 166 -10.78 -4.71 21.17
N PHE A 167 -10.70 -5.10 19.90
CA PHE A 167 -11.39 -4.40 18.81
C PHE A 167 -12.92 -4.46 18.92
N SER A 168 -13.46 -5.42 19.68
CA SER A 168 -14.88 -5.52 19.94
C SER A 168 -15.41 -4.32 20.73
N ARG A 169 -14.56 -3.42 21.23
CA ARG A 169 -14.99 -2.19 21.90
C ARG A 169 -15.44 -1.08 20.94
N TRP A 170 -14.93 -1.04 19.70
CA TRP A 170 -15.26 0.00 18.70
C TRP A 170 -15.78 -0.54 17.36
N TRP A 171 -15.81 -1.86 17.16
CA TRP A 171 -16.43 -2.50 16.00
C TRP A 171 -17.74 -3.20 16.36
N ARG A 172 -18.77 -3.03 15.54
CA ARG A 172 -20.06 -3.73 15.72
C ARG A 172 -20.53 -4.29 14.39
N PHE A 173 -21.07 -5.50 14.42
CA PHE A 173 -21.95 -5.96 13.35
C PHE A 173 -23.26 -5.16 13.43
N VAL A 174 -23.63 -4.50 12.34
CA VAL A 174 -24.84 -3.67 12.26
C VAL A 174 -25.77 -4.26 11.21
N PRO A 175 -26.94 -4.80 11.61
CA PRO A 175 -27.94 -5.28 10.66
C PRO A 175 -28.36 -4.20 9.67
N GLY A 176 -28.38 -4.55 8.38
CA GLY A 176 -28.70 -3.65 7.27
C GLY A 176 -27.68 -2.54 7.02
N ALA A 177 -26.45 -2.65 7.54
CA ALA A 177 -25.34 -1.89 7.00
C ALA A 177 -24.84 -2.54 5.71
N ASP A 178 -24.69 -1.75 4.65
CA ASP A 178 -24.24 -2.16 3.32
C ASP A 178 -23.58 -0.98 2.60
N TRP A 179 -23.24 -1.13 1.32
CA TRP A 179 -22.56 -0.08 0.55
C TRP A 179 -23.41 1.19 0.33
N ARG A 180 -24.75 1.09 0.32
CA ARG A 180 -25.67 2.24 0.24
C ARG A 180 -25.90 2.85 1.62
N HIS A 181 -25.79 2.05 2.67
CA HIS A 181 -26.05 2.39 4.06
C HIS A 181 -24.80 2.08 4.94
N PRO A 182 -23.66 2.75 4.71
CA PRO A 182 -22.35 2.29 5.20
C PRO A 182 -22.18 2.27 6.73
N THR A 183 -23.01 2.99 7.48
CA THR A 183 -23.01 2.98 8.95
C THR A 183 -24.30 2.42 9.55
N GLY A 184 -25.14 1.76 8.73
CA GLY A 184 -26.40 1.15 9.11
C GLY A 184 -27.62 1.78 8.42
N PRO A 185 -28.84 1.23 8.63
CA PRO A 185 -30.03 1.51 7.82
C PRO A 185 -30.48 2.97 7.75
N ALA A 186 -30.08 3.78 8.75
CA ALA A 186 -30.42 5.20 8.81
C ALA A 186 -29.41 6.10 8.06
N SER A 187 -28.29 5.55 7.59
CA SER A 187 -27.28 6.27 6.83
C SER A 187 -27.57 6.23 5.33
N ASN A 188 -26.90 7.05 4.54
CA ASN A 188 -26.92 6.96 3.09
C ASN A 188 -25.60 7.47 2.48
N ILE A 189 -25.52 7.38 1.15
CA ILE A 189 -24.41 7.88 0.33
C ILE A 189 -24.76 9.15 -0.45
N ASP A 190 -25.79 9.90 -0.03
CA ASP A 190 -26.18 11.13 -0.72
C ASP A 190 -25.02 12.13 -0.70
N GLY A 191 -24.66 12.66 -1.87
CA GLY A 191 -23.53 13.56 -2.03
C GLY A 191 -22.14 12.91 -1.87
N LYS A 192 -22.04 11.57 -1.88
CA LYS A 192 -20.78 10.82 -1.74
C LYS A 192 -20.47 9.94 -2.96
N ASP A 193 -20.91 10.37 -4.13
CA ASP A 193 -20.74 9.65 -5.39
C ASP A 193 -19.27 9.43 -5.77
N ASP A 194 -18.41 10.37 -5.40
CA ASP A 194 -16.96 10.37 -5.60
C ASP A 194 -16.18 9.83 -4.39
N HIS A 195 -16.85 9.35 -3.34
CA HIS A 195 -16.17 8.62 -2.26
C HIS A 195 -15.91 7.17 -2.66
N PRO A 196 -14.89 6.52 -2.08
CA PRO A 196 -14.67 5.09 -2.28
C PRO A 196 -15.90 4.30 -1.83
N VAL A 197 -16.29 3.30 -2.63
CA VAL A 197 -17.27 2.31 -2.17
C VAL A 197 -16.65 1.50 -1.03
N VAL A 198 -17.42 1.33 0.04
CA VAL A 198 -17.07 0.52 1.23
C VAL A 198 -18.20 -0.46 1.53
N GLN A 199 -18.06 -1.27 2.59
CA GLN A 199 -18.99 -2.36 2.88
C GLN A 199 -19.13 -3.36 1.72
N VAL A 200 -18.00 -3.65 1.06
CA VAL A 200 -17.89 -4.62 -0.03
C VAL A 200 -16.95 -5.74 0.41
N SER A 201 -17.40 -6.99 0.27
CA SER A 201 -16.60 -8.19 0.51
C SER A 201 -15.57 -8.39 -0.61
N TYR A 202 -14.72 -9.41 -0.45
CA TYR A 202 -13.81 -9.80 -1.52
C TYR A 202 -14.57 -10.29 -2.77
N GLU A 203 -15.66 -11.03 -2.58
CA GLU A 203 -16.51 -11.52 -3.68
C GLU A 203 -17.22 -10.39 -4.43
N ASP A 204 -17.66 -9.35 -3.71
CA ASP A 204 -18.26 -8.15 -4.30
C ASP A 204 -17.24 -7.43 -5.20
N ALA A 205 -16.01 -7.30 -4.74
CA ALA A 205 -14.90 -6.70 -5.48
C ALA A 205 -14.53 -7.52 -6.72
N GLU A 206 -14.45 -8.85 -6.63
CA GLU A 206 -14.19 -9.73 -7.78
C GLU A 206 -15.32 -9.69 -8.82
N ALA A 207 -16.59 -9.68 -8.37
CA ALA A 207 -17.74 -9.58 -9.24
C ALA A 207 -17.75 -8.26 -10.03
N TYR A 208 -17.48 -7.15 -9.34
CA TYR A 208 -17.32 -5.85 -9.98
C TYR A 208 -16.14 -5.85 -10.96
N ALA A 209 -14.98 -6.38 -10.55
CA ALA A 209 -13.79 -6.43 -11.40
C ALA A 209 -14.05 -7.15 -12.72
N LYS A 210 -14.70 -8.31 -12.64
CA LYS A 210 -15.11 -9.10 -13.80
C LYS A 210 -16.06 -8.34 -14.71
N TRP A 211 -17.06 -7.65 -14.15
CA TRP A 211 -17.99 -6.83 -14.92
C TRP A 211 -17.28 -5.66 -15.63
N ALA A 212 -16.31 -5.03 -14.96
CA ALA A 212 -15.52 -3.94 -15.52
C ALA A 212 -14.46 -4.41 -16.56
N GLY A 213 -14.32 -5.72 -16.80
CA GLY A 213 -13.29 -6.27 -17.68
C GLY A 213 -11.87 -6.13 -17.13
N LYS A 214 -11.73 -6.02 -15.81
CA LYS A 214 -10.48 -5.79 -15.07
C LYS A 214 -10.25 -6.94 -14.07
N ARG A 215 -9.25 -6.80 -13.20
CA ARG A 215 -8.99 -7.73 -12.08
C ARG A 215 -8.52 -6.97 -10.84
N LEU A 216 -8.55 -7.63 -9.67
CA LEU A 216 -7.86 -7.11 -8.49
C LEU A 216 -6.34 -7.15 -8.71
N PRO A 217 -5.58 -6.19 -8.15
CA PRO A 217 -4.11 -6.25 -8.15
C PRO A 217 -3.63 -7.44 -7.32
N THR A 218 -2.49 -8.02 -7.69
CA THR A 218 -1.76 -8.85 -6.73
C THR A 218 -1.23 -7.97 -5.58
N GLU A 219 -0.90 -8.58 -4.46
CA GLU A 219 -0.28 -7.90 -3.33
C GLU A 219 1.02 -7.19 -3.75
N ALA A 220 1.80 -7.82 -4.62
CA ALA A 220 3.06 -7.30 -5.11
C ALA A 220 2.89 -6.16 -6.13
N GLU A 221 1.94 -6.29 -7.06
CA GLU A 221 1.55 -5.18 -7.95
C GLU A 221 1.10 -3.97 -7.14
N TRP A 222 0.27 -4.18 -6.11
CA TRP A 222 -0.21 -3.12 -5.24
C TRP A 222 0.93 -2.43 -4.50
N GLU A 223 1.85 -3.19 -3.88
CA GLU A 223 2.97 -2.59 -3.15
C GLU A 223 3.94 -1.85 -4.07
N PHE A 224 4.27 -2.43 -5.22
CA PHE A 224 5.11 -1.79 -6.23
C PHE A 224 4.50 -0.46 -6.68
N ALA A 225 3.21 -0.47 -6.99
CA ALA A 225 2.45 0.70 -7.38
C ALA A 225 2.39 1.75 -6.26
N ALA A 226 2.15 1.34 -5.01
CA ALA A 226 2.07 2.21 -3.84
C ALA A 226 3.38 2.98 -3.58
N ARG A 227 4.52 2.32 -3.83
CA ARG A 227 5.85 2.92 -3.67
C ARG A 227 6.13 4.05 -4.67
N GLY A 228 5.44 4.09 -5.81
CA GLY A 228 5.51 5.24 -6.74
C GLY A 228 6.92 5.57 -7.23
N GLY A 229 7.78 4.56 -7.41
CA GLY A 229 9.18 4.75 -7.82
C GLY A 229 10.17 5.04 -6.69
N LEU A 230 9.71 5.11 -5.44
CA LEU A 230 10.58 5.30 -4.27
C LEU A 230 11.09 3.95 -3.74
N ASP A 231 12.41 3.88 -3.52
CA ASP A 231 13.02 2.71 -2.90
C ASP A 231 12.90 2.78 -1.38
N GLN A 232 12.28 1.75 -0.78
CA GLN A 232 12.13 1.54 0.66
C GLN A 232 11.67 2.76 1.50
N ALA A 233 10.98 3.73 0.88
CA ALA A 233 10.36 4.84 1.58
C ALA A 233 9.29 4.35 2.58
N THR A 234 9.12 5.10 3.68
CA THR A 234 8.17 4.76 4.75
C THR A 234 6.71 4.94 4.30
N TYR A 235 6.43 5.97 3.50
CA TYR A 235 5.12 6.31 2.95
C TYR A 235 5.19 6.40 1.42
N ALA A 236 4.04 6.42 0.75
CA ALA A 236 3.94 6.51 -0.71
C ALA A 236 4.55 7.79 -1.32
N TRP A 237 4.84 8.80 -0.48
CA TRP A 237 5.41 10.10 -0.86
C TRP A 237 6.78 10.37 -0.23
N GLY A 238 7.36 9.44 0.54
CA GLY A 238 8.66 9.63 1.18
C GLY A 238 8.71 9.16 2.64
N ASN A 239 9.59 9.75 3.43
CA ASN A 239 9.88 9.31 4.81
C ASN A 239 9.27 10.17 5.91
N GLN A 240 8.76 11.35 5.57
CA GLN A 240 8.08 12.23 6.51
C GLN A 240 6.57 12.07 6.33
N PHE A 241 5.84 11.92 7.44
CA PHE A 241 4.39 11.73 7.41
C PHE A 241 3.67 12.99 6.88
N THR A 242 4.08 14.16 7.39
CA THR A 242 3.56 15.49 7.02
C THR A 242 4.68 16.38 6.48
N PRO A 243 5.17 16.13 5.24
CA PRO A 243 6.18 16.99 4.63
C PRO A 243 5.67 18.43 4.56
N ASP A 244 6.48 19.38 5.03
CA ASP A 244 6.12 20.80 5.13
C ASP A 244 4.82 21.08 5.92
N GLY A 245 4.46 20.19 6.84
CA GLY A 245 3.23 20.28 7.63
C GLY A 245 1.95 19.94 6.85
N ARG A 246 2.06 19.44 5.62
CA ARG A 246 0.93 19.08 4.76
C ARG A 246 0.40 17.67 5.09
N GLN A 247 -0.92 17.53 5.23
CA GLN A 247 -1.57 16.23 5.28
C GLN A 247 -1.52 15.57 3.89
N MET A 248 -1.06 14.31 3.84
CA MET A 248 -0.82 13.58 2.60
C MET A 248 -1.78 12.40 2.37
N ALA A 249 -2.64 12.10 3.34
CA ALA A 249 -3.59 11.00 3.26
C ALA A 249 -4.79 11.20 4.20
N ASN A 250 -5.91 10.55 3.89
CA ASN A 250 -7.03 10.44 4.83
C ASN A 250 -6.73 9.33 5.85
N VAL A 251 -6.21 9.69 7.01
CA VAL A 251 -5.97 8.79 8.15
C VAL A 251 -6.44 9.48 9.43
N TRP A 252 -6.53 8.77 10.55
CA TRP A 252 -7.05 9.35 11.79
C TRP A 252 -6.17 10.50 12.29
N GLN A 253 -4.85 10.34 12.19
CA GLN A 253 -3.89 11.38 12.55
C GLN A 253 -4.03 12.60 11.65
N GLY A 254 -4.22 13.76 12.26
CA GLY A 254 -4.43 15.04 11.56
C GLY A 254 -5.88 15.32 11.17
N GLN A 255 -6.77 14.31 11.16
CA GLN A 255 -8.19 14.46 10.84
C GLN A 255 -9.09 14.49 12.08
N GLN A 256 -8.66 13.82 13.14
CA GLN A 256 -9.45 13.66 14.36
C GLN A 256 -8.79 14.39 15.53
N PRO A 257 -9.53 15.25 16.26
CA PRO A 257 -8.99 15.90 17.44
C PRO A 257 -8.86 14.95 18.63
N GLN A 258 -9.60 13.84 18.62
CA GLN A 258 -9.62 12.85 19.69
C GLN A 258 -8.66 11.70 19.39
N PRO A 259 -8.08 11.06 20.42
CA PRO A 259 -7.28 9.85 20.23
C PRO A 259 -8.17 8.69 19.77
N PHE A 260 -7.64 7.81 18.93
CA PHE A 260 -8.34 6.59 18.55
C PHE A 260 -8.65 5.72 19.78
N PRO A 261 -9.83 5.09 19.90
CA PRO A 261 -10.98 5.09 18.98
C PRO A 261 -12.09 6.06 19.41
N VAL A 262 -11.75 7.13 20.15
CA VAL A 262 -12.73 8.03 20.75
C VAL A 262 -13.42 8.86 19.66
N VAL A 263 -14.75 8.82 19.64
CA VAL A 263 -15.59 9.61 18.73
C VAL A 263 -16.66 10.37 19.48
N ASN A 264 -17.05 11.53 18.94
CA ASN A 264 -18.21 12.24 19.43
C ASN A 264 -19.41 11.93 18.54
N ALA A 265 -20.32 11.08 19.03
CA ALA A 265 -21.55 10.74 18.31
C ALA A 265 -22.41 11.98 17.98
N LYS A 266 -22.40 13.02 18.83
CA LYS A 266 -23.13 14.28 18.55
C LYS A 266 -22.48 15.11 17.44
N ALA A 267 -21.20 14.87 17.14
CA ALA A 267 -20.48 15.51 16.04
C ALA A 267 -20.46 14.66 14.77
N GLY A 268 -21.29 13.60 14.69
CA GLY A 268 -21.36 12.72 13.52
C GLY A 268 -20.46 11.47 13.58
N GLY A 269 -19.81 11.19 14.71
CA GLY A 269 -18.94 10.03 14.88
C GLY A 269 -17.51 10.29 14.42
N ALA A 270 -16.83 9.29 13.84
CA ALA A 270 -15.55 9.50 13.20
C ALA A 270 -15.74 10.15 11.81
N ALA A 271 -14.89 11.10 11.44
CA ALA A 271 -14.59 11.41 10.04
C ALA A 271 -14.40 10.10 9.26
N GLY A 272 -15.15 9.98 8.16
CA GLY A 272 -15.18 8.78 7.34
C GLY A 272 -14.25 8.87 6.14
N THR A 273 -14.69 8.29 5.04
CA THR A 273 -14.00 8.42 3.75
C THR A 273 -14.02 9.88 3.27
N SER A 274 -13.03 10.24 2.45
CA SER A 274 -12.98 11.49 1.68
C SER A 274 -13.22 11.18 0.20
N PRO A 275 -13.60 12.17 -0.63
CA PRO A 275 -13.61 12.00 -2.07
C PRO A 275 -12.29 11.41 -2.57
N VAL A 276 -12.36 10.52 -3.54
CA VAL A 276 -11.17 9.91 -4.13
C VAL A 276 -10.26 10.98 -4.72
N GLY A 277 -8.94 10.82 -4.55
CA GLY A 277 -7.98 11.80 -5.08
C GLY A 277 -7.93 13.13 -4.31
N SER A 278 -8.52 13.21 -3.11
CA SER A 278 -8.45 14.42 -2.26
C SER A 278 -7.01 14.78 -1.85
N PHE A 279 -6.11 13.79 -1.83
CA PHE A 279 -4.70 13.95 -1.46
C PHE A 279 -3.78 13.72 -2.67
N PRO A 280 -2.54 14.24 -2.65
CA PRO A 280 -1.63 14.12 -3.78
C PRO A 280 -1.40 12.67 -4.22
N ALA A 281 -1.34 12.48 -5.53
CA ALA A 281 -0.90 11.23 -6.12
C ALA A 281 0.60 10.96 -5.86
N ASN A 282 1.00 9.69 -5.86
CA ASN A 282 2.39 9.29 -5.78
C ASN A 282 3.13 9.45 -7.14
N GLY A 283 4.39 9.02 -7.21
CA GLY A 283 5.21 9.16 -8.43
C GLY A 283 4.72 8.39 -9.67
N TYR A 284 3.71 7.54 -9.55
CA TYR A 284 3.06 6.87 -10.67
C TYR A 284 1.69 7.47 -11.03
N GLY A 285 1.29 8.58 -10.39
CA GLY A 285 -0.02 9.19 -10.62
C GLY A 285 -1.17 8.52 -9.87
N LEU A 286 -0.88 7.70 -8.86
CA LEU A 286 -1.88 6.99 -8.08
C LEU A 286 -2.19 7.74 -6.78
N ALA A 287 -3.45 8.12 -6.59
CA ALA A 287 -3.94 8.69 -5.35
C ALA A 287 -4.51 7.60 -4.43
N ASP A 288 -4.67 7.93 -3.14
CA ASP A 288 -5.25 7.05 -2.11
C ASP A 288 -4.56 5.69 -1.97
N MET A 289 -3.27 5.57 -2.30
CA MET A 289 -2.47 4.36 -2.00
C MET A 289 -2.23 4.20 -0.48
N THR A 290 -2.47 5.26 0.28
CA THR A 290 -2.29 5.34 1.72
C THR A 290 -3.53 5.99 2.34
N GLY A 291 -4.20 5.29 3.26
CA GLY A 291 -5.40 5.78 3.92
C GLY A 291 -6.66 5.72 3.06
N ASN A 292 -7.61 6.60 3.36
CA ASN A 292 -8.99 6.62 2.88
C ASN A 292 -9.73 5.32 3.20
N ALA A 293 -9.59 4.28 2.40
CA ALA A 293 -10.12 2.95 2.71
C ALA A 293 -9.04 1.89 2.46
N TRP A 294 -9.12 0.79 3.20
CA TRP A 294 -8.34 -0.39 2.89
C TRP A 294 -8.70 -0.90 1.49
N GLN A 295 -7.79 -1.63 0.86
CA GLN A 295 -7.96 -2.14 -0.50
C GLN A 295 -7.75 -3.64 -0.55
N TRP A 296 -8.74 -4.36 -1.07
CA TRP A 296 -8.60 -5.77 -1.43
C TRP A 296 -7.53 -5.97 -2.50
N THR A 297 -6.74 -7.04 -2.35
CA THR A 297 -5.85 -7.58 -3.38
C THR A 297 -6.19 -9.04 -3.64
N ALA A 298 -5.74 -9.59 -4.77
CA ALA A 298 -6.10 -10.95 -5.22
C ALA A 298 -5.55 -12.07 -4.30
N ASP A 299 -4.45 -11.84 -3.61
CA ASP A 299 -3.68 -12.88 -2.92
C ASP A 299 -4.40 -13.44 -1.68
N TRP A 300 -4.26 -14.75 -1.46
CA TRP A 300 -4.49 -15.34 -0.14
C TRP A 300 -3.45 -14.84 0.85
N TYR A 301 -3.86 -14.60 2.09
CA TYR A 301 -2.97 -14.12 3.13
C TYR A 301 -2.25 -15.28 3.82
N ARG A 302 -0.91 -15.25 3.78
CA ARG A 302 -0.09 -15.98 4.74
C ARG A 302 0.82 -15.05 5.52
N ALA A 303 0.84 -15.22 6.84
CA ALA A 303 1.69 -14.45 7.75
C ALA A 303 3.19 -14.69 7.52
N ASP A 304 3.58 -15.82 6.92
CA ASP A 304 4.96 -16.19 6.60
C ASP A 304 5.34 -16.02 5.12
N GLN A 305 4.47 -15.47 4.27
CA GLN A 305 4.66 -15.48 2.82
C GLN A 305 5.99 -14.86 2.38
N PHE A 306 6.35 -13.68 2.90
CA PHE A 306 7.60 -13.01 2.52
C PHE A 306 8.84 -13.80 2.94
N ARG A 307 8.78 -14.54 4.06
CA ARG A 307 9.88 -15.45 4.43
C ARG A 307 9.99 -16.61 3.45
N ARG A 308 8.87 -17.17 2.98
CA ARG A 308 8.85 -18.26 2.00
C ARG A 308 9.45 -17.79 0.67
N GLU A 309 9.01 -16.64 0.18
CA GLU A 309 9.53 -16.02 -1.04
C GLU A 309 11.02 -15.67 -0.94
N ALA A 310 11.44 -15.02 0.15
CA ALA A 310 12.84 -14.71 0.38
C ALA A 310 13.72 -15.97 0.47
N SER A 311 13.21 -17.06 1.05
CA SER A 311 13.96 -18.32 1.21
C SER A 311 14.19 -19.07 -0.10
N ALA A 312 13.37 -18.84 -1.14
CA ALA A 312 13.57 -19.43 -2.45
C ALA A 312 14.87 -18.96 -3.12
N GLY A 313 15.35 -17.76 -2.73
CA GLY A 313 16.55 -17.13 -3.27
C GLY A 313 16.33 -16.52 -4.65
N GLY A 314 16.93 -15.35 -4.89
CA GLY A 314 16.82 -14.64 -6.16
C GLY A 314 15.65 -13.65 -6.23
N VAL A 315 15.24 -13.31 -7.45
CA VAL A 315 14.14 -12.39 -7.72
C VAL A 315 12.88 -13.22 -7.98
N VAL A 316 11.83 -12.99 -7.19
CA VAL A 316 10.53 -13.63 -7.42
C VAL A 316 9.80 -12.88 -8.52
N ASP A 317 9.50 -13.56 -9.62
CA ASP A 317 8.89 -12.96 -10.81
C ASP A 317 7.37 -13.07 -10.75
N GLU A 318 6.66 -11.93 -10.81
CA GLU A 318 5.19 -11.87 -10.87
C GLU A 318 4.46 -12.72 -9.80
N PRO A 319 4.79 -12.60 -8.49
CA PRO A 319 4.15 -13.42 -7.47
C PRO A 319 2.64 -13.18 -7.44
N LYS A 320 1.89 -14.28 -7.39
CA LYS A 320 0.42 -14.32 -7.31
C LYS A 320 -0.08 -14.73 -5.91
N GLY A 321 0.84 -14.76 -4.95
CA GLY A 321 0.57 -15.17 -3.59
C GLY A 321 0.48 -16.69 -3.41
N PRO A 322 0.22 -17.14 -2.18
CA PRO A 322 0.01 -18.55 -1.86
C PRO A 322 -1.34 -19.06 -2.35
N SER A 323 -1.48 -20.38 -2.46
CA SER A 323 -2.75 -21.05 -2.83
C SER A 323 -3.75 -21.16 -1.68
N GLU A 324 -3.33 -20.86 -0.44
CA GLU A 324 -4.11 -21.03 0.78
C GLU A 324 -3.76 -19.98 1.83
N SER A 325 -4.66 -19.78 2.80
CA SER A 325 -4.47 -18.90 3.94
C SER A 325 -3.69 -19.57 5.08
N TRP A 326 -2.91 -18.79 5.83
CA TRP A 326 -2.27 -19.24 7.07
C TRP A 326 -1.96 -18.06 7.98
N ASP A 327 -2.61 -18.00 9.14
CA ASP A 327 -2.41 -16.93 10.12
C ASP A 327 -2.50 -17.43 11.57
N PRO A 328 -1.35 -17.70 12.22
CA PRO A 328 -1.33 -18.12 13.62
C PRO A 328 -1.51 -16.96 14.61
N ALA A 329 -1.53 -15.72 14.12
CA ALA A 329 -1.47 -14.53 14.96
C ALA A 329 -2.84 -13.91 15.25
N ASP A 330 -3.93 -14.48 14.73
CA ASP A 330 -5.29 -13.96 14.92
C ASP A 330 -6.03 -14.70 16.04
N PRO A 331 -6.21 -14.08 17.22
CA PRO A 331 -6.77 -14.76 18.38
C PRO A 331 -8.24 -15.16 18.15
N GLY A 332 -8.56 -16.42 18.44
CA GLY A 332 -9.94 -16.92 18.35
C GLY A 332 -10.39 -17.25 16.93
N VAL A 333 -9.50 -17.19 15.93
CA VAL A 333 -9.76 -17.59 14.55
C VAL A 333 -8.92 -18.83 14.24
N PRO A 334 -9.46 -19.87 13.56
CA PRO A 334 -8.66 -21.00 13.11
C PRO A 334 -7.46 -20.57 12.24
N VAL A 335 -6.30 -21.20 12.43
CA VAL A 335 -5.06 -20.81 11.72
C VAL A 335 -5.18 -20.89 10.20
N ALA A 336 -5.99 -21.82 9.70
CA ALA A 336 -6.25 -22.03 8.27
C ALA A 336 -7.53 -21.31 7.79
N ALA A 337 -8.16 -20.47 8.62
CA ALA A 337 -9.35 -19.73 8.23
C ALA A 337 -9.05 -18.88 6.97
N PRO A 338 -9.97 -18.82 5.99
CA PRO A 338 -9.76 -18.06 4.76
C PRO A 338 -9.50 -16.58 5.07
N LYS A 339 -8.41 -16.04 4.51
CA LYS A 339 -8.10 -14.61 4.58
C LYS A 339 -7.51 -14.14 3.27
N ARG A 340 -8.01 -13.03 2.74
CA ARG A 340 -7.40 -12.33 1.62
C ARG A 340 -6.55 -11.18 2.12
N VAL A 341 -5.54 -10.82 1.35
CA VAL A 341 -4.68 -9.69 1.67
C VAL A 341 -5.46 -8.38 1.49
N THR A 342 -5.31 -7.48 2.45
CA THR A 342 -5.69 -6.07 2.32
C THR A 342 -4.48 -5.18 2.55
N ARG A 343 -4.44 -4.04 1.84
CA ARG A 343 -3.33 -3.08 1.84
C ARG A 343 -3.80 -1.64 2.00
N GLY A 344 -2.89 -0.74 2.36
CA GLY A 344 -3.08 0.71 2.30
C GLY A 344 -3.62 1.40 3.56
N GLY A 345 -4.19 0.69 4.51
CA GLY A 345 -4.81 1.33 5.69
C GLY A 345 -6.08 2.09 5.34
N SER A 346 -6.62 2.85 6.29
CA SER A 346 -7.86 3.63 6.09
C SER A 346 -7.86 4.92 6.90
N PHE A 347 -8.96 5.68 6.80
CA PHE A 347 -9.25 6.84 7.64
C PHE A 347 -9.22 6.57 9.16
N LEU A 348 -9.24 5.31 9.58
CA LEU A 348 -9.17 4.90 10.99
C LEU A 348 -7.73 4.66 11.50
N CYS A 349 -6.75 4.62 10.60
CA CYS A 349 -5.38 4.27 10.97
C CYS A 349 -4.64 5.41 11.67
N ASN A 350 -3.79 5.10 12.65
CA ASN A 350 -2.88 6.05 13.30
C ASN A 350 -1.62 5.36 13.83
N GLU A 351 -0.62 6.15 14.19
CA GLU A 351 0.66 5.63 14.71
C GLU A 351 0.54 4.83 16.01
N ALA A 352 -0.45 5.15 16.85
CA ALA A 352 -0.62 4.53 18.17
C ALA A 352 -1.22 3.12 18.10
N TYR A 353 -2.00 2.81 17.07
CA TYR A 353 -2.76 1.55 16.95
C TYR A 353 -2.47 0.80 15.64
N CYS A 354 -2.49 1.51 14.52
CA CYS A 354 -2.48 0.91 13.19
C CYS A 354 -1.64 1.75 12.22
N LEU A 355 -0.35 1.43 12.14
CA LEU A 355 0.60 1.96 11.16
C LEU A 355 0.47 1.32 9.77
N SER A 356 -0.69 0.75 9.45
CA SER A 356 -0.86 -0.06 8.23
C SER A 356 -1.11 0.74 6.96
N TYR A 357 -0.95 2.06 7.04
CA TYR A 357 -1.04 2.98 5.91
C TYR A 357 0.31 3.16 5.18
N ARG A 358 1.38 2.51 5.68
CA ARG A 358 2.67 2.40 4.99
C ARG A 358 2.56 1.44 3.79
N PRO A 359 3.25 1.70 2.67
CA PRO A 359 3.22 0.81 1.51
C PRO A 359 3.53 -0.65 1.83
N SER A 360 4.49 -0.95 2.72
CA SER A 360 4.88 -2.34 3.08
C SER A 360 3.89 -3.06 3.98
N ALA A 361 2.96 -2.34 4.62
CA ALA A 361 2.08 -2.92 5.61
C ALA A 361 0.95 -3.73 4.97
N ARG A 362 0.59 -4.83 5.61
CA ARG A 362 -0.37 -5.81 5.12
C ARG A 362 -1.18 -6.43 6.24
N ARG A 363 -2.42 -6.81 5.93
CA ARG A 363 -3.30 -7.55 6.83
C ARG A 363 -3.96 -8.71 6.10
N GLY A 364 -4.20 -9.80 6.84
CA GLY A 364 -5.16 -10.81 6.44
C GLY A 364 -6.55 -10.37 6.90
N THR A 365 -7.53 -10.44 6.02
CA THR A 365 -8.90 -10.04 6.31
C THR A 365 -9.86 -11.15 5.86
N ASP A 366 -10.86 -11.44 6.70
CA ASP A 366 -11.94 -12.37 6.38
C ASP A 366 -12.62 -11.93 5.07
N PRO A 367 -12.54 -12.73 3.99
CA PRO A 367 -13.02 -12.35 2.67
C PRO A 367 -14.55 -12.26 2.59
N PHE A 368 -15.26 -12.87 3.56
CA PHE A 368 -16.71 -12.93 3.58
C PHE A 368 -17.35 -11.76 4.34
N ASN A 369 -16.53 -11.00 5.09
CA ASN A 369 -17.01 -9.88 5.87
C ASN A 369 -16.72 -8.56 5.17
N SER A 370 -17.70 -7.68 5.18
CA SER A 370 -17.61 -6.32 4.66
C SER A 370 -17.40 -5.35 5.83
N MET A 371 -16.61 -4.29 5.60
CA MET A 371 -16.28 -3.32 6.64
C MET A 371 -16.44 -1.88 6.16
N SER A 372 -16.86 -0.99 7.06
CA SER A 372 -17.12 0.43 6.78
C SER A 372 -15.89 1.25 6.37
N HIS A 373 -14.72 0.63 6.28
CA HIS A 373 -13.45 1.24 5.88
C HIS A 373 -12.72 0.48 4.77
N LEU A 374 -13.35 -0.52 4.15
CA LEU A 374 -12.70 -1.44 3.22
C LEU A 374 -13.39 -1.38 1.87
N GLY A 375 -12.61 -1.03 0.84
CA GLY A 375 -13.01 -0.99 -0.56
C GLY A 375 -11.95 -1.66 -1.42
N PHE A 376 -11.80 -1.21 -2.66
CA PHE A 376 -10.83 -1.78 -3.60
C PHE A 376 -10.52 -0.83 -4.76
N ARG A 377 -9.49 -1.19 -5.54
CA ARG A 377 -9.16 -0.62 -6.85
C ARG A 377 -8.73 -1.76 -7.77
N LEU A 378 -8.72 -1.52 -9.07
CA LEU A 378 -8.47 -2.56 -10.06
C LEU A 378 -7.23 -2.31 -10.88
N VAL A 379 -6.81 -3.36 -11.57
CA VAL A 379 -5.75 -3.33 -12.57
C VAL A 379 -6.19 -3.98 -13.86
N MET A 380 -5.46 -3.69 -14.93
CA MET A 380 -5.62 -4.26 -16.25
C MET A 380 -4.25 -4.51 -16.86
N ASP A 381 -4.03 -5.73 -17.37
CA ASP A 381 -2.81 -6.06 -18.11
C ASP A 381 -2.79 -5.30 -19.45
N LYS A 382 -1.60 -4.90 -19.90
CA LYS A 382 -1.41 -4.23 -21.19
C LYS A 382 -2.05 -5.02 -22.34
N ASP A 383 -1.80 -6.32 -22.38
CA ASP A 383 -2.32 -7.21 -23.43
C ASP A 383 -3.85 -7.31 -23.42
N SER A 384 -4.47 -7.16 -22.25
CA SER A 384 -5.94 -7.14 -22.13
C SER A 384 -6.53 -5.84 -22.70
N TRP A 385 -5.87 -4.70 -22.48
CA TRP A 385 -6.23 -3.44 -23.13
C TRP A 385 -6.04 -3.50 -24.65
N ASP A 386 -4.85 -3.89 -25.11
CA ASP A 386 -4.51 -3.93 -26.54
C ASP A 386 -5.45 -4.84 -27.35
N ARG A 387 -5.87 -5.98 -26.79
CA ARG A 387 -6.80 -6.91 -27.45
C ARG A 387 -8.20 -6.32 -27.64
N THR A 388 -8.64 -5.46 -26.72
CA THR A 388 -10.01 -4.92 -26.73
C THR A 388 -10.13 -3.63 -27.54
N HIS A 389 -9.02 -2.90 -27.76
CA HIS A 389 -9.02 -1.57 -28.38
C HIS A 389 -8.18 -1.48 -29.67
N GLY A 390 -7.65 -2.61 -30.17
CA GLY A 390 -6.74 -2.63 -31.32
C GLY A 390 -5.35 -2.13 -30.96
N GLN A 391 -4.31 -2.67 -31.60
CA GLN A 391 -2.91 -2.31 -31.33
C GLN A 391 -2.62 -0.86 -31.70
N THR A 392 -2.91 0.08 -30.82
CA THR A 392 -2.33 1.43 -30.85
C THR A 392 -1.14 1.39 -29.90
N SER A 393 0.02 0.99 -30.42
CA SER A 393 1.23 0.79 -29.63
C SER A 393 1.62 2.05 -28.86
N ILE A 394 1.62 1.97 -27.53
CA ILE A 394 2.50 2.82 -26.73
C ILE A 394 3.92 2.44 -27.14
N ASP A 395 4.59 3.33 -27.87
CA ASP A 395 6.01 3.22 -28.13
C ASP A 395 6.75 3.32 -26.77
N THR A 396 7.13 2.16 -26.22
CA THR A 396 7.96 2.03 -25.01
C THR A 396 9.43 2.41 -25.27
N ALA A 397 9.70 3.22 -26.29
CA ALA A 397 11.03 3.66 -26.66
C ALA A 397 11.33 5.06 -26.09
N ALA A 398 11.56 5.14 -24.79
CA ALA A 398 12.37 6.19 -24.20
C ALA A 398 13.29 5.53 -23.16
N ARG A 399 14.53 5.30 -23.59
CA ARG A 399 15.64 4.80 -22.77
C ARG A 399 16.11 5.84 -21.78
#